data_AF-A0A662FZ64-F1
#
_entry.id   AF-A0A662FZ64-F1
#
_cell.length_a   1.000
_cell.length_b   1.000
_cell.length_c   1.000
_cell.angle_alpha   90.00
_cell.angle_beta   90.00
_cell.angle_gamma   90.00
#
_symmetry.space_group_name_H-M   'P 1'
#
loop_
_entity.id
_entity.type
_entity.pdbx_description
1 polymer ?
#
loop_
_entity_poly.entity_id
_entity_poly.type
_entity_poly.pdbx_seq_one_letter_code
_entity_poly.pdbx_strand_id
1 'polypeptide(L)'
;MEIKNLRDIIINTIEEYNRYHSPEVEAKLIKIVDKKFIVEFRGTFCLTCGFYDYFDDLVYMLEDKGVKAKITNIEEIEDGGIVEYKILDEGEEAEPSRRRLPEKLVLIFD
;
A
#
# COMPACT_ATOMS: atom_id res chain seq x y z
N MET A 1 10.51 14.03 12.31
CA MET A 1 11.05 13.21 11.22
C MET A 1 11.51 14.14 10.10
N GLU A 2 12.80 14.19 9.76
CA GLU A 2 13.29 15.01 8.64
C GLU A 2 12.90 14.39 7.30
N ILE A 3 12.46 15.20 6.33
CA ILE A 3 11.93 14.75 5.02
C ILE A 3 12.93 13.88 4.24
N LYS A 4 14.25 14.14 4.38
CA LYS A 4 15.29 13.31 3.75
C LYS A 4 15.26 11.87 4.26
N ASN A 5 15.08 11.68 5.56
CA ASN A 5 15.07 10.37 6.19
C ASN A 5 13.86 9.53 5.76
N LEU A 6 12.69 10.17 5.63
CA LEU A 6 11.46 9.50 5.21
C LEU A 6 11.52 8.99 3.77
N ARG A 7 12.06 9.80 2.85
CA ARG A 7 12.24 9.39 1.46
C ARG A 7 13.15 8.16 1.35
N ASP A 8 14.25 8.17 2.09
CA ASP A 8 15.20 7.06 2.08
C ASP A 8 14.56 5.79 2.66
N ILE A 9 13.74 5.89 3.70
CA ILE A 9 12.98 4.75 4.23
C ILE A 9 12.06 4.19 3.15
N ILE A 10 11.25 5.03 2.49
CA ILE A 10 10.31 4.56 1.44
C ILE A 10 11.05 3.85 0.32
N ILE A 11 12.14 4.44 -0.19
CA ILE A 11 12.92 3.85 -1.29
C ILE A 11 13.51 2.50 -0.87
N ASN A 12 14.18 2.46 0.29
CA ASN A 12 14.78 1.23 0.79
C ASN A 12 13.75 0.13 1.06
N THR A 13 12.54 0.49 1.53
CA THR A 13 11.45 -0.47 1.71
C THR A 13 10.94 -1.01 0.38
N ILE A 14 10.78 -0.17 -0.64
CA ILE A 14 10.36 -0.63 -1.98
C ILE A 14 11.43 -1.54 -2.59
N GLU A 15 12.71 -1.21 -2.42
CA GLU A 15 13.81 -2.09 -2.85
C GLU A 15 13.78 -3.44 -2.12
N GLU A 16 13.45 -3.44 -0.83
CA GLU A 16 13.31 -4.67 -0.04
C GLU A 16 12.08 -5.48 -0.44
N TYR A 17 10.95 -4.83 -0.63
CA TYR A 17 9.73 -5.43 -1.15
C TYR A 17 10.01 -6.18 -2.45
N ASN A 18 10.69 -5.53 -3.40
CA ASN A 18 11.02 -6.15 -4.67
C ASN A 18 11.94 -7.37 -4.53
N ARG A 19 12.80 -7.45 -3.51
CA ARG A 19 13.60 -8.66 -3.25
C ARG A 19 12.75 -9.86 -2.85
N TYR A 20 11.59 -9.62 -2.22
CA TYR A 20 10.68 -10.68 -1.77
C TYR A 20 9.61 -11.03 -2.81
N HIS A 21 9.15 -10.06 -3.60
CA HIS A 21 8.00 -10.24 -4.51
C HIS A 21 8.37 -10.34 -6.00
N SER A 22 9.58 -9.92 -6.42
CA SER A 22 10.03 -10.10 -7.82
C SER A 22 10.35 -11.58 -8.11
N PRO A 23 10.02 -12.10 -9.31
CA PRO A 23 9.47 -11.40 -10.49
C PRO A 23 7.95 -11.37 -10.55
N GLU A 24 7.25 -11.84 -9.52
CA GLU A 24 5.80 -11.97 -9.54
C GLU A 24 5.09 -10.61 -9.50
N VAL A 25 5.58 -9.70 -8.65
CA VAL A 25 5.14 -8.31 -8.58
C VAL A 25 6.36 -7.41 -8.34
N GLU A 26 6.49 -6.36 -9.15
CA GLU A 26 7.47 -5.31 -9.01
C GLU A 26 6.80 -3.99 -8.64
N ALA A 27 7.29 -3.36 -7.58
CA ALA A 27 6.87 -2.06 -7.09
C ALA A 27 7.87 -0.97 -7.53
N LYS A 28 7.35 0.13 -8.07
CA LYS A 28 8.14 1.27 -8.54
C LYS A 28 7.59 2.58 -7.99
N LEU A 29 8.42 3.32 -7.26
CA LEU A 29 8.06 4.65 -6.79
C LEU A 29 7.89 5.63 -7.97
N ILE A 30 6.70 6.19 -8.12
CA ILE A 30 6.38 7.17 -9.15
C ILE A 30 6.64 8.59 -8.65
N LYS A 31 6.12 8.93 -7.47
CA LYS A 31 6.30 10.28 -6.88
C LYS A 31 6.13 10.27 -5.37
N ILE A 32 6.73 11.26 -4.71
CA ILE A 32 6.49 11.62 -3.32
C ILE A 32 6.11 13.10 -3.31
N VAL A 33 4.98 13.43 -2.69
CA VAL A 33 4.48 14.81 -2.52
C VAL A 33 3.91 14.95 -1.12
N ASP A 34 4.49 15.84 -0.32
CA ASP A 34 4.13 16.05 1.09
C ASP A 34 4.13 14.74 1.91
N LYS A 35 2.96 14.33 2.41
CA LYS A 35 2.74 13.08 3.16
C LYS A 35 2.15 11.98 2.29
N LYS A 36 2.26 12.08 0.98
CA LYS A 36 1.75 11.10 0.04
C LYS A 36 2.84 10.57 -0.86
N PHE A 37 2.71 9.31 -1.24
CA PHE A 37 3.55 8.71 -2.26
C PHE A 37 2.73 7.79 -3.15
N ILE A 38 3.15 7.67 -4.40
CA ILE A 38 2.50 6.81 -5.39
C ILE A 38 3.49 5.75 -5.84
N VAL A 39 3.01 4.51 -5.85
CA VAL A 39 3.76 3.34 -6.30
C VAL A 39 2.97 2.68 -7.43
N GLU A 40 3.66 2.37 -8.51
CA GLU A 40 3.17 1.50 -9.56
C GLU A 40 3.58 0.07 -9.22
N PHE A 41 2.61 -0.85 -9.20
CA PHE A 41 2.82 -2.27 -9.10
C PHE A 41 2.51 -2.91 -10.45
N ARG A 42 3.42 -3.72 -10.98
CA ARG A 42 3.24 -4.48 -12.21
C ARG A 42 3.66 -5.92 -11.99
N GLY A 43 3.00 -6.87 -12.64
CA GLY A 43 3.37 -8.26 -12.53
C GLY A 43 2.26 -9.22 -12.94
N THR A 44 2.52 -10.51 -12.73
CA THR A 44 1.52 -11.55 -13.02
C THR A 44 0.50 -11.71 -11.91
N PHE A 45 0.88 -11.35 -10.67
CA PHE A 45 0.11 -11.52 -9.43
C PHE A 45 -0.30 -12.97 -9.16
N CYS A 46 -0.03 -13.46 -7.95
CA CYS A 46 -0.44 -14.80 -7.53
C CYS A 46 -1.97 -14.91 -7.49
N LEU A 47 -2.52 -15.88 -8.22
CA LEU A 47 -3.97 -16.15 -8.26
C LEU A 47 -4.59 -16.42 -6.89
N THR A 48 -3.81 -17.00 -5.96
CA THR A 48 -4.29 -17.37 -4.61
C THR A 48 -3.93 -16.38 -3.52
N CYS A 49 -2.98 -15.47 -3.77
CA CYS A 49 -2.41 -14.61 -2.73
C CYS A 49 -3.17 -13.30 -2.56
N GLY A 50 -4.22 -13.06 -3.36
CA GLY A 50 -5.04 -11.85 -3.28
C GLY A 50 -4.35 -10.66 -3.94
N PHE A 51 -4.97 -10.10 -4.97
CA PHE A 51 -4.39 -8.98 -5.74
C PHE A 51 -4.02 -7.77 -4.86
N TYR A 52 -4.89 -7.41 -3.92
CA TYR A 52 -4.67 -6.27 -3.02
C TYR A 52 -3.68 -6.53 -1.88
N ASP A 53 -3.40 -7.80 -1.56
CA ASP A 53 -2.51 -8.15 -0.44
C ASP A 53 -1.09 -7.64 -0.71
N TYR A 54 -0.65 -7.67 -1.97
CA TYR A 54 0.62 -7.08 -2.41
C TYR A 54 0.74 -5.58 -2.07
N PHE A 55 -0.36 -4.84 -2.07
CA PHE A 55 -0.37 -3.41 -1.75
C PHE A 55 -0.36 -3.17 -0.25
N ASP A 56 -1.05 -4.02 0.52
CA ASP A 56 -1.06 -4.02 1.98
C ASP A 56 0.31 -4.45 2.54
N ASP A 57 1.00 -5.39 1.90
CA ASP A 57 2.34 -5.85 2.30
C ASP A 57 3.35 -4.68 2.38
N LEU A 58 3.30 -3.75 1.41
CA LEU A 58 4.14 -2.56 1.46
C LEU A 58 3.81 -1.67 2.68
N VAL A 59 2.54 -1.59 3.10
CA VAL A 59 2.15 -0.86 4.31
C VAL A 59 2.75 -1.51 5.55
N TYR A 60 2.65 -2.84 5.67
CA TYR A 60 3.21 -3.57 6.80
C TYR A 60 4.74 -3.42 6.88
N MET A 61 5.44 -3.52 5.75
CA MET A 61 6.90 -3.35 5.71
C MET A 61 7.35 -1.93 6.07
N LEU A 62 6.55 -0.91 5.73
CA LEU A 62 6.79 0.47 6.18
C LEU A 62 6.57 0.62 7.69
N GLU A 63 5.52 -0.01 8.22
CA GLU A 63 5.21 0.02 9.65
C GLU A 63 6.31 -0.62 10.49
N ASP A 64 6.88 -1.74 10.05
CA ASP A 64 8.04 -2.40 10.69
C ASP A 64 9.28 -1.49 10.78
N LYS A 65 9.37 -0.49 9.89
CA LYS A 65 10.43 0.53 9.88
C LYS A 65 10.01 1.84 10.57
N GLY A 66 8.87 1.82 11.27
CA GLY A 66 8.35 2.96 12.03
C GLY A 66 7.59 4.00 11.20
N VAL A 67 7.24 3.69 9.94
CA VAL A 67 6.44 4.58 9.07
C VAL A 67 5.03 4.03 8.94
N LYS A 68 4.08 4.66 9.61
CA LYS A 68 2.66 4.34 9.42
C LYS A 68 2.14 4.97 8.14
N ALA A 69 1.53 4.16 7.30
CA ALA A 69 0.88 4.61 6.07
C ALA A 69 -0.48 3.91 5.91
N LYS A 70 -1.31 4.44 5.01
CA LYS A 70 -2.53 3.78 4.55
C LYS A 70 -2.74 3.99 3.07
N ILE A 71 -3.38 3.04 2.42
CA ILE A 71 -3.83 3.19 1.03
C ILE A 71 -4.99 4.19 1.00
N THR A 72 -4.89 5.20 0.14
CA THR A 72 -5.94 6.20 -0.07
C THR A 72 -6.62 6.09 -1.43
N ASN A 73 -5.94 5.49 -2.42
CA ASN A 73 -6.51 5.22 -3.73
C ASN A 73 -5.83 4.03 -4.39
N ILE A 74 -6.60 3.28 -5.18
CA ILE A 74 -6.09 2.21 -6.05
C ILE A 74 -6.71 2.43 -7.42
N GLU A 75 -5.88 2.59 -8.43
CA GLU A 75 -6.27 2.56 -9.84
C GLU A 75 -5.75 1.26 -10.45
N GLU A 76 -6.67 0.32 -10.73
CA GLU A 76 -6.33 -0.93 -11.43
C GLU A 76 -6.03 -0.66 -12.90
N ILE A 77 -4.96 -1.28 -13.38
CA ILE A 77 -4.50 -1.22 -14.77
C ILE A 77 -4.30 -2.65 -15.28
N GLU A 78 -4.11 -2.82 -16.59
CA GLU A 78 -4.15 -4.12 -17.28
C GLU A 78 -3.32 -5.24 -16.63
N ASP A 79 -2.17 -4.92 -16.06
CA ASP A 79 -1.17 -5.82 -15.48
C ASP A 79 -0.70 -5.36 -14.08
N GLY A 80 -1.57 -4.65 -13.34
CA GLY A 80 -1.28 -4.28 -11.96
C GLY A 80 -2.10 -3.09 -11.45
N GLY A 81 -1.46 -2.19 -10.70
CA GLY A 81 -2.15 -1.06 -10.10
C GLY A 81 -1.26 0.14 -9.77
N ILE A 82 -1.83 1.34 -9.86
CA ILE A 82 -1.24 2.58 -9.37
C ILE A 82 -1.87 2.88 -8.01
N VAL A 83 -1.06 2.80 -6.95
CA VAL A 83 -1.54 2.90 -5.56
C VAL A 83 -1.03 4.18 -4.93
N GLU A 84 -1.95 4.97 -4.38
CA GLU A 84 -1.62 6.14 -3.56
C GLU A 84 -1.64 5.75 -2.08
N TYR A 85 -0.58 6.14 -1.38
CA TYR A 85 -0.45 5.98 0.06
C TYR A 85 -0.38 7.35 0.75
N LYS A 86 -1.02 7.48 1.92
CA LYS A 86 -0.86 8.61 2.85
C LYS A 86 -0.09 8.15 4.08
N ILE A 87 0.98 8.86 4.42
CA ILE A 87 1.71 8.73 5.68
C ILE A 87 0.89 9.38 6.81
N LEU A 88 0.81 8.68 7.92
CA LEU A 88 0.04 9.08 9.09
C LEU A 88 0.93 9.79 10.11
N ASP A 89 0.35 10.79 10.78
CA ASP A 89 0.99 11.44 11.92
C ASP A 89 0.81 10.59 13.20
N GLU A 90 1.61 10.88 14.22
CA GLU A 90 1.43 10.28 15.55
C GLU A 90 0.00 10.55 16.07
N GLY A 91 -0.76 9.48 16.33
CA GLY A 91 -2.15 9.55 16.76
C GLY A 91 -3.20 9.40 15.65
N GLU A 92 -2.82 9.42 14.36
CA GLU A 92 -3.69 8.94 13.29
C GLU A 92 -3.57 7.41 13.18
N GLU A 93 -4.69 6.70 13.34
CA GLU A 93 -4.74 5.25 13.10
C GLU A 93 -5.09 4.96 11.64
N ALA A 94 -4.44 3.93 11.08
CA ALA A 94 -4.87 3.35 9.82
C ALA A 94 -6.15 2.54 10.11
N GLU A 95 -7.30 2.95 9.57
CA GLU A 95 -8.44 2.05 9.52
C GLU A 95 -8.06 0.82 8.68
N PRO A 96 -8.38 -0.41 9.13
CA PRO A 96 -7.99 -1.62 8.41
C PRO A 96 -8.62 -1.66 7.01
N SER A 97 -7.78 -1.77 5.98
CA SER A 97 -8.16 -1.87 4.56
C SER A 97 -9.17 -3.00 4.30
N ARG A 98 -9.13 -4.08 5.12
CA ARG A 98 -10.01 -5.25 5.03
C ARG A 98 -11.41 -5.10 5.67
N ARG A 99 -11.84 -3.92 6.16
CA ARG A 99 -13.21 -3.70 6.66
C ARG A 99 -13.94 -2.55 5.95
N ARG A 100 -14.02 -2.59 4.62
CA ARG A 100 -15.21 -2.08 3.93
C ARG A 100 -16.26 -3.19 3.85
N LEU A 101 -16.94 -3.48 4.96
CA LEU A 101 -18.33 -3.94 4.81
C LEU A 101 -19.12 -2.73 4.31
N PRO A 102 -20.01 -2.86 3.31
CA PRO A 102 -20.86 -1.76 2.90
C PRO A 102 -21.67 -1.29 4.11
N GLU A 103 -21.80 0.03 4.30
CA GLU A 103 -22.55 0.65 5.40
C GLU A 103 -24.07 0.34 5.41
N LYS A 104 -24.52 -0.60 4.57
CA LYS A 104 -25.88 -1.18 4.60
C LYS A 104 -25.84 -2.65 4.22
N LEU A 105 -25.64 -3.51 5.21
CA LEU A 105 -26.29 -4.83 5.20
C LEU A 105 -27.56 -4.70 6.03
N VAL A 106 -28.63 -4.16 5.42
CA VAL A 106 -29.97 -4.28 5.98
C VAL A 106 -30.38 -5.73 5.75
N LEU A 107 -30.14 -6.59 6.74
CA LEU A 107 -30.78 -7.90 6.80
C LEU A 107 -32.25 -7.67 7.16
N ILE A 108 -33.10 -7.56 6.14
CA ILE A 108 -34.54 -7.75 6.31
C ILE A 108 -34.72 -9.26 6.40
N PHE A 109 -34.92 -9.77 7.61
CA PHE A 109 -35.56 -11.06 7.80
C PHE A 109 -37.06 -10.79 7.83
N ASP A 110 -37.78 -11.26 6.81
CA ASP A 110 -39.23 -11.46 6.82
C ASP A 110 -39.57 -12.67 7.70
#